data_AF-A0A1G4RWR9-F1
#
_entry.id   AF-A0A1G4RWR9-F1
#
_cell.length_a   1.000
_cell.length_b   1.000
_cell.length_c   1.000
_cell.angle_alpha   90.00
_cell.angle_beta   90.00
_cell.angle_gamma   90.00
#
_symmetry.space_group_name_H-M   'P 1'
#
loop_
_entity.id
_entity.type
_entity.pdbx_description
1 polymer ?
#
loop_
_entity_poly.entity_id
_entity_poly.type
_entity_poly.pdbx_seq_one_letter_code
_entity_poly.pdbx_strand_id
1 'polypeptide(L)'
;MALWRTKAVLERGGTAWPMTVEVSHHIDASEPGADGFCDYHYEHDVFEFTDGFVTFLARAYSDEPEKAAMMKRIERQDHHLLTKRDLRHPLFLRAAAYLRAAGKTDLDWLDAKSRAYVPLT
;
A
#
# COMPACT_ATOMS: atom_id res chain seq x y z
N MET A 1 -6.99 -13.28 -3.74
CA MET A 1 -6.96 -13.91 -2.38
C MET A 1 -5.59 -13.66 -1.75
N ALA A 2 -5.50 -13.48 -0.43
CA ALA A 2 -4.19 -13.30 0.22
C ALA A 2 -3.54 -14.68 0.48
N LEU A 3 -2.33 -14.89 -0.04
CA LEU A 3 -1.58 -16.14 0.07
C LEU A 3 -0.78 -16.24 1.38
N TRP A 4 -0.18 -15.14 1.82
CA TRP A 4 0.50 -15.03 3.12
C TRP A 4 0.38 -13.63 3.70
N ARG A 5 0.62 -13.50 5.01
CA ARG A 5 0.61 -12.23 5.75
C ARG A 5 1.76 -12.16 6.75
N THR A 6 2.43 -11.02 6.85
CA THR A 6 3.42 -10.71 7.90
C THR A 6 3.14 -9.37 8.54
N LYS A 7 3.41 -9.23 9.84
CA LYS A 7 3.18 -8.01 10.61
C LYS A 7 4.45 -7.57 11.32
N ALA A 8 4.79 -6.29 11.24
CA ALA A 8 5.90 -5.67 11.94
C ALA A 8 5.46 -4.38 12.66
N VAL A 9 6.04 -4.11 13.83
CA VAL A 9 5.79 -2.89 14.59
C VAL A 9 7.06 -2.03 14.56
N LEU A 10 6.95 -0.79 14.08
CA LEU A 10 8.01 0.20 14.09
C LEU A 10 7.78 1.25 15.17
N GLU A 11 8.62 1.20 16.21
CA GLU A 11 8.63 2.18 17.30
C GLU A 11 9.65 3.33 17.10
N ARG A 12 9.25 4.49 17.63
CA ARG A 12 10.02 5.56 18.31
C ARG A 12 10.42 6.85 17.56
N GLY A 13 10.10 7.98 18.23
CA GLY A 13 10.53 9.35 17.92
C GLY A 13 9.45 10.45 18.06
N GLY A 14 8.83 10.64 19.24
CA GLY A 14 8.05 11.86 19.55
C GLY A 14 6.53 11.86 19.26
N THR A 15 5.95 10.80 18.68
CA THR A 15 4.49 10.63 18.54
C THR A 15 3.94 9.61 19.54
N ALA A 16 2.71 9.84 20.02
CA ALA A 16 2.06 9.04 21.07
C ALA A 16 1.74 7.57 20.66
N TRP A 17 1.79 7.21 19.37
CA TRP A 17 1.43 5.88 18.90
C TRP A 17 2.46 5.28 17.91
N PRO A 18 2.84 4.00 18.06
CA PRO A 18 3.75 3.32 17.14
C PRO A 18 3.07 3.05 15.79
N MET A 19 3.86 2.99 14.72
CA MET A 19 3.35 2.57 13.41
C MET A 19 3.48 1.05 13.31
N THR A 20 2.42 0.39 12.92
CA THR A 20 2.44 -1.02 12.53
C THR A 20 2.30 -1.12 11.02
N VAL A 21 3.02 -2.06 10.41
CA VAL A 21 2.85 -2.43 9.00
C VAL A 21 2.45 -3.90 8.93
N GLU A 22 1.38 -4.18 8.20
CA GLU A 22 1.01 -5.53 7.79
C GLU A 22 1.21 -5.65 6.28
N VAL A 23 1.90 -6.69 5.84
CA VAL A 23 2.12 -6.98 4.43
C VAL A 23 1.39 -8.26 4.11
N SER A 24 0.58 -8.22 3.06
CA SER A 24 -0.14 -9.39 2.57
C SER A 24 0.11 -9.56 1.08
N HIS A 25 0.33 -10.79 0.67
CA HIS A 25 0.62 -11.12 -0.72
C HIS A 25 -0.62 -11.62 -1.42
N HIS A 26 -0.93 -11.12 -2.62
CA HIS A 26 -2.17 -11.40 -3.33
C HIS A 26 -1.88 -11.85 -4.75
N ILE A 27 -2.58 -12.89 -5.16
CA ILE A 27 -2.69 -13.31 -6.56
C ILE A 27 -4.14 -13.10 -6.98
N ASP A 28 -4.30 -12.42 -8.12
CA ASP A 28 -5.57 -12.21 -8.80
C ASP A 28 -5.44 -12.73 -10.23
N ALA A 29 -6.11 -13.84 -10.51
CA ALA A 29 -6.01 -14.53 -11.78
C ALA A 29 -7.38 -15.05 -12.21
N SER A 30 -7.62 -15.12 -13.52
CA SER A 30 -8.80 -15.79 -14.04
C SER A 30 -8.74 -17.29 -13.74
N GLU A 31 -9.87 -17.97 -13.88
CA GLU A 31 -9.86 -19.42 -13.99
C GLU A 31 -8.98 -19.83 -15.19
N PRO A 32 -8.24 -20.96 -15.09
CA PRO A 32 -7.52 -21.51 -16.23
C PRO A 32 -8.50 -21.95 -17.32
N GLY A 33 -8.21 -21.61 -18.56
CA GLY A 33 -8.94 -22.07 -19.74
C GLY A 33 -8.72 -23.56 -20.02
N ALA A 34 -9.34 -24.04 -21.10
CA ALA A 34 -9.23 -25.45 -21.52
C ALA A 34 -7.79 -25.87 -21.90
N ASP A 35 -6.92 -24.90 -22.20
CA ASP A 35 -5.50 -25.06 -22.48
C ASP A 35 -4.61 -24.93 -21.21
N GLY A 36 -5.21 -24.66 -20.06
CA GLY A 36 -4.53 -24.50 -18.77
C GLY A 36 -3.95 -23.10 -18.53
N PHE A 37 -4.15 -22.14 -19.43
CA PHE A 37 -3.67 -20.76 -19.27
C PHE A 37 -4.74 -19.84 -18.69
N CYS A 38 -4.33 -18.86 -17.87
CA CYS A 38 -5.22 -17.81 -17.38
C CYS A 38 -5.19 -16.61 -18.34
N ASP A 39 -6.34 -15.98 -18.56
CA ASP A 39 -6.48 -14.75 -19.35
C ASP A 39 -5.80 -13.55 -18.67
N TYR A 40 -5.75 -13.55 -17.34
CA TYR A 40 -4.96 -12.60 -16.55
C TYR A 40 -4.36 -13.26 -15.32
N HIS A 41 -3.20 -12.76 -14.90
CA HIS A 41 -2.50 -13.18 -13.70
C HIS A 41 -1.72 -12.00 -13.12
N TYR A 42 -2.18 -11.46 -12.00
CA TYR A 42 -1.55 -10.34 -11.31
C TYR A 42 -1.13 -10.75 -9.91
N GLU A 43 0.15 -10.55 -9.62
CA GLU A 43 0.76 -10.80 -8.32
C GLU A 43 1.17 -9.46 -7.70
N HIS A 44 0.75 -9.21 -6.46
CA HIS A 44 1.04 -7.96 -5.78
C HIS A 44 1.02 -8.09 -4.26
N ASP A 45 1.83 -7.26 -3.60
CA ASP A 45 1.78 -7.06 -2.16
C ASP A 45 0.89 -5.87 -1.82
N VAL A 46 0.14 -5.99 -0.73
CA VAL A 46 -0.62 -4.92 -0.09
C VAL A 46 -0.01 -4.64 1.28
N PHE A 47 0.37 -3.39 1.49
CA PHE A 47 0.92 -2.88 2.76
C PHE A 47 -0.15 -2.08 3.49
N GLU A 48 -0.44 -2.43 4.73
CA GLU A 48 -1.35 -1.71 5.61
C GLU A 48 -0.56 -1.04 6.73
N PHE A 49 -0.42 0.27 6.67
CA PHE A 49 0.29 1.07 7.67
C PHE A 49 -0.73 1.71 8.62
N THR A 50 -0.68 1.39 9.91
CA THR A 50 -1.62 1.91 10.91
C THR A 50 -0.92 2.48 12.14
N ASP A 51 -1.48 3.55 12.70
CA ASP A 51 -1.14 4.06 14.04
C ASP A 51 -2.21 3.73 15.10
N GLY A 52 -3.18 2.88 14.74
CA GLY A 52 -4.32 2.51 15.59
C GLY A 52 -5.58 3.36 15.35
N PHE A 53 -5.48 4.52 14.72
CA PHE A 53 -6.63 5.39 14.43
C PHE A 53 -6.90 5.49 12.93
N VAL A 54 -5.83 5.61 12.15
CA VAL A 54 -5.89 5.68 10.70
C VAL A 54 -5.02 4.59 10.10
N THR A 55 -5.45 4.07 8.95
CA THR A 55 -4.66 3.15 8.14
C THR A 55 -4.45 3.72 6.74
N PHE A 56 -3.21 3.70 6.26
CA PHE A 56 -2.89 3.94 4.85
C PHE A 56 -2.56 2.63 4.16
N LEU A 57 -3.12 2.43 2.97
CA LEU A 57 -2.86 1.26 2.14
C LEU A 57 -1.93 1.62 1.00
N ALA A 58 -0.93 0.77 0.76
CA ALA A 58 -0.10 0.80 -0.44
C ALA A 58 -0.17 -0.53 -1.18
N ARG A 59 0.08 -0.51 -2.49
CA ARG A 59 0.19 -1.69 -3.34
C ARG A 59 1.50 -1.68 -4.10
N ALA A 60 2.15 -2.82 -4.23
CA ALA A 60 3.32 -3.01 -5.08
C ALA A 60 3.13 -4.29 -5.91
N TYR A 61 3.32 -4.22 -7.22
CA TYR A 61 3.22 -5.39 -8.10
C TYR A 61 4.56 -6.14 -8.13
N SER A 62 4.53 -7.46 -8.29
CA SER A 62 5.74 -8.30 -8.27
C SER A 62 6.61 -8.12 -9.51
N ASP A 63 6.02 -7.71 -10.64
CA ASP A 63 6.70 -7.45 -11.92
C ASP A 63 7.39 -6.07 -11.99
N GLU A 64 6.97 -5.12 -11.13
CA GLU A 64 7.57 -3.79 -10.97
C GLU A 64 8.10 -3.62 -9.52
N PRO A 65 9.17 -4.35 -9.15
CA PRO A 65 9.61 -4.47 -7.76
C PRO A 65 10.11 -3.17 -7.13
N GLU A 66 10.51 -2.18 -7.91
CA GLU A 66 10.90 -0.85 -7.46
C GLU A 66 9.70 0.10 -7.24
N LYS A 67 8.51 -0.26 -7.71
CA LYS A 67 7.33 0.59 -7.65
C LYS A 67 6.39 0.23 -6.51
N ALA A 68 5.78 1.26 -5.92
CA ALA A 68 4.62 1.10 -5.06
C ALA A 68 3.72 2.33 -5.12
N ALA A 69 2.40 2.13 -5.00
CA ALA A 69 1.43 3.21 -5.00
C ALA A 69 0.66 3.27 -3.68
N MET A 70 0.58 4.45 -3.07
CA MET A 70 -0.31 4.74 -1.94
C MET A 70 -1.74 4.89 -2.47
N MET A 71 -2.66 4.08 -1.97
CA MET A 71 -3.98 3.86 -2.59
C MET A 71 -5.10 4.64 -1.92
N LYS A 72 -5.22 4.50 -0.60
CA LYS A 72 -6.37 5.01 0.16
C LYS A 72 -6.04 5.12 1.65
N ARG A 73 -6.84 5.93 2.32
CA ARG A 73 -6.90 6.07 3.77
C ARG A 73 -8.14 5.34 4.29
N ILE A 74 -8.02 4.70 5.44
CA ILE A 74 -9.12 4.10 6.17
C ILE A 74 -9.17 4.74 7.54
N GLU A 75 -10.33 5.26 7.92
CA GLU A 75 -10.63 5.67 9.28
C GLU A 75 -11.83 4.88 9.76
N ARG A 76 -11.68 4.19 10.90
CA ARG A 76 -12.69 3.27 11.43
C ARG A 76 -13.04 2.17 10.40
N GLN A 77 -14.06 2.40 9.57
CA GLN A 77 -14.51 1.50 8.51
C GLN A 77 -14.73 2.21 7.16
N ASP A 78 -14.51 3.52 7.11
CA ASP A 78 -14.73 4.31 5.91
C ASP A 78 -13.46 4.36 5.06
N HIS A 79 -13.64 4.09 3.77
CA HIS A 79 -12.56 4.13 2.79
C HIS A 79 -12.57 5.47 2.06
N HIS A 80 -11.45 6.18 2.10
CA HIS A 80 -11.28 7.48 1.45
C HIS A 80 -10.12 7.43 0.45
N LEU A 81 -10.37 7.93 -0.77
CA LEU A 81 -9.28 8.24 -1.68
C LEU A 81 -8.42 9.36 -1.11
N LEU A 82 -7.14 9.35 -1.48
CA LEU A 82 -6.15 10.25 -0.92
C LEU A 82 -6.32 11.66 -1.47
N THR A 83 -6.05 12.65 -0.63
CA THR A 83 -5.98 14.05 -1.01
C THR A 83 -4.58 14.59 -0.73
N LYS A 84 -4.27 15.78 -1.27
CA LYS A 84 -3.00 16.47 -0.96
C LYS A 84 -2.77 16.74 0.53
N ARG A 85 -3.84 16.73 1.36
CA ARG A 85 -3.70 16.88 2.81
C ARG A 85 -3.09 15.63 3.44
N ASP A 86 -3.45 14.46 2.93
CA ASP A 86 -2.97 13.18 3.43
C ASP A 86 -1.46 12.99 3.21
N LEU A 87 -0.90 13.59 2.15
CA LEU A 87 0.54 13.57 1.88
C LEU A 87 1.38 14.20 3.01
N ARG A 88 0.77 15.06 3.83
CA ARG A 88 1.43 15.72 4.97
C ARG A 88 1.18 14.99 6.29
N HIS A 89 0.41 13.90 6.26
CA HIS A 89 0.06 13.16 7.46
C HIS A 89 1.31 12.43 8.00
N PRO A 90 1.62 12.50 9.31
CA PRO A 90 2.83 11.86 9.86
C PRO A 90 2.92 10.36 9.55
N LEU A 91 1.82 9.62 9.67
CA LEU A 91 1.77 8.20 9.30
C LEU A 91 2.05 7.97 7.81
N PHE A 92 1.56 8.84 6.92
CA PHE A 92 1.79 8.72 5.48
C PHE A 92 3.28 8.91 5.16
N LEU A 93 3.92 9.93 5.75
CA LEU A 93 5.34 10.18 5.56
C LEU A 93 6.21 9.01 6.05
N ARG A 94 5.83 8.41 7.19
CA ARG A 94 6.52 7.21 7.73
C ARG A 94 6.30 5.99 6.85
N ALA A 95 5.09 5.79 6.32
CA ALA A 95 4.79 4.72 5.37
C ALA A 95 5.63 4.85 4.09
N ALA A 96 5.69 6.04 3.50
CA ALA A 96 6.53 6.31 2.33
C ALA A 96 8.02 6.07 2.62
N ALA A 97 8.51 6.50 3.79
CA ALA A 97 9.88 6.23 4.20
C ALA A 97 10.16 4.73 4.39
N TYR A 98 9.22 3.98 4.96
CA TYR A 98 9.31 2.52 5.07
C TYR A 98 9.40 1.85 3.71
N LEU A 99 8.51 2.23 2.77
CA LEU A 99 8.50 1.67 1.41
C LEU A 99 9.83 1.95 0.68
N ARG A 100 10.36 3.17 0.79
CA ARG A 100 11.67 3.52 0.22
C ARG A 100 12.80 2.69 0.84
N ALA A 101 12.80 2.51 2.16
CA ALA A 101 13.77 1.67 2.85
C ALA A 101 13.67 0.18 2.45
N ALA A 102 12.46 -0.27 2.09
CA ALA A 102 12.20 -1.60 1.55
C ALA A 102 12.51 -1.74 0.04
N GLY A 103 13.11 -0.72 -0.59
CA GLY A 103 13.53 -0.76 -1.99
C GLY A 103 12.50 -0.24 -2.99
N LYS A 104 11.34 0.25 -2.55
CA LYS A 104 10.33 0.88 -3.42
C LYS A 104 10.71 2.34 -3.68
N THR A 105 11.61 2.57 -4.63
CA THR A 105 12.18 3.89 -4.92
C THR A 105 11.27 4.78 -5.76
N ASP A 106 10.39 4.18 -6.55
CA ASP A 106 9.40 4.88 -7.36
C ASP A 106 8.02 4.79 -6.68
N LEU A 107 7.61 5.89 -6.06
CA LEU A 107 6.37 5.95 -5.30
C LEU A 107 5.36 6.82 -6.02
N ASP A 108 4.15 6.30 -6.15
CA ASP A 108 2.98 7.04 -6.61
C ASP A 108 1.93 7.15 -5.50
N TRP A 109 0.92 7.99 -5.71
CA TRP A 109 -0.31 7.97 -4.93
C TRP A 109 -1.54 8.17 -5.82
N LEU A 110 -2.64 7.51 -5.48
CA LEU A 110 -3.91 7.65 -6.20
C LEU A 110 -4.67 8.90 -5.72
N ASP A 111 -4.64 9.96 -6.52
CA ASP A 111 -5.26 11.23 -6.20
C ASP A 111 -6.79 11.19 -6.37
N ALA A 112 -7.52 11.52 -5.31
CA ALA A 112 -8.98 11.56 -5.31
C ALA A 112 -9.54 12.52 -6.37
N LYS A 113 -8.84 13.62 -6.65
CA LYS A 113 -9.31 14.66 -7.55
C LYS A 113 -9.16 14.25 -9.01
N SER A 114 -7.96 13.85 -9.42
CA SER A 114 -7.67 13.46 -10.81
C SER A 114 -8.04 12.02 -11.14
N ARG A 115 -8.25 11.15 -10.13
CA ARG A 115 -8.45 9.71 -10.28
C ARG A 115 -7.29 9.01 -11.00
N ALA A 116 -6.09 9.60 -10.93
CA ALA A 116 -4.88 9.10 -11.54
C ALA A 116 -3.79 8.89 -10.49
N TYR A 117 -2.83 8.04 -10.83
CA TYR A 117 -1.58 7.94 -10.09
C TYR A 117 -0.72 9.18 -10.35
N VAL A 118 -0.21 9.75 -9.26
CA VAL A 118 0.64 10.94 -9.29
C VAL A 118 1.95 10.61 -8.57
N PRO A 119 3.11 10.97 -9.16
CA PRO A 119 4.40 10.76 -8.51
C PRO A 119 4.48 11.41 -7.13
N LEU A 120 4.99 10.64 -6.17
CA LEU A 120 5.30 11.06 -4.82
C LEU A 120 6.79 11.42 -4.73
N THR A 121 7.08 12.66 -5.12
CA THR A 121 8.40 13.29 -4.97
C THR A 121 8.73 13.57 -3.51
#